data_AF-A0A7X6QHJ3-F1
#
_entry.id   AF-A0A7X6QHJ3-F1
#
_cell.length_a   1.000
_cell.length_b   1.000
_cell.length_c   1.000
_cell.angle_alpha   90.00
_cell.angle_beta   90.00
_cell.angle_gamma   90.00
#
_symmetry.space_group_name_H-M   'P 1'
#
loop_
_entity.id
_entity.type
_entity.pdbx_description
1 polymer ?
#
loop_
_entity_poly.entity_id
_entity_poly.type
_entity_poly.pdbx_seq_one_letter_code
_entity_poly.pdbx_strand_id
1 'polypeptide(L)'
;MFKPADLYKDAIICLESNHWTDGESSGPIRLTTVGHLAYEKSKDTWSVTYDESDATGMRGTKTRLSLFPNGRVVLSRTGSVEMELEFIKGDQRVEAKSTPYGPVRFSVLTHEVKGKINEKGGE
;
A
#
# COMPACT_ATOMS: atom_id res chain seq x y z
N MET A 1 1.23 -4.98 -19.70
CA MET A 1 0.94 -4.04 -20.81
C MET A 1 -0.52 -3.62 -20.64
N PHE A 2 -0.77 -2.34 -20.37
CA PHE A 2 -2.14 -1.82 -20.18
C PHE A 2 -2.89 -1.85 -21.52
N LYS A 3 -4.17 -2.24 -21.49
CA LYS A 3 -5.06 -2.29 -22.65
C LYS A 3 -5.72 -0.91 -22.86
N PRO A 4 -6.28 -0.61 -24.04
CA PRO A 4 -6.91 0.68 -24.34
C PRO A 4 -8.06 1.10 -23.39
N ALA A 5 -8.62 0.15 -22.64
CA ALA A 5 -9.70 0.37 -21.68
C ALA A 5 -9.22 0.51 -20.23
N ASP A 6 -7.91 0.40 -19.99
CA ASP A 6 -7.30 0.61 -18.68
C ASP A 6 -6.98 2.09 -18.50
N LEU A 7 -7.13 2.60 -17.28
CA LEU A 7 -6.74 3.97 -16.93
C LEU A 7 -5.32 3.94 -16.38
N TYR A 8 -4.51 4.92 -16.77
CA TYR A 8 -3.19 5.19 -16.18
C TYR A 8 -2.92 6.69 -16.26
N LYS A 9 -2.77 7.35 -15.11
CA LYS A 9 -2.52 8.79 -15.06
C LYS A 9 -1.71 9.18 -13.83
N ASP A 10 -1.11 10.36 -13.88
CA ASP A 10 -0.44 10.95 -12.73
C ASP A 10 -1.42 11.29 -11.61
N ALA A 11 -0.96 11.15 -10.38
CA ALA A 11 -1.71 11.43 -9.17
C ALA A 11 -0.80 11.99 -8.07
N ILE A 12 -1.36 12.88 -7.26
CA ILE A 12 -0.77 13.25 -5.97
C ILE A 12 -1.30 12.26 -4.95
N ILE A 13 -0.39 11.67 -4.18
CA ILE A 13 -0.67 10.65 -3.19
C ILE A 13 -0.36 11.23 -1.83
N CYS A 14 -1.36 11.22 -0.95
CA CYS A 14 -1.23 11.64 0.43
C CYS A 14 -1.46 10.42 1.32
N LEU A 15 -0.39 9.96 1.99
CA LEU A 15 -0.45 8.89 2.97
C LEU A 15 -0.41 9.52 4.36
N GLU A 16 -1.36 9.14 5.22
CA GLU A 16 -1.33 9.43 6.64
C GLU A 16 -1.37 8.10 7.40
N SER A 17 -0.41 7.89 8.30
CA SER A 17 -0.37 6.71 9.16
C SER A 17 -0.41 7.13 10.62
N ASN A 18 -1.33 6.53 11.38
CA ASN A 18 -1.47 6.75 12.81
C ASN A 18 -1.13 5.45 13.53
N HIS A 19 -0.15 5.50 14.43
CA HIS A 19 0.32 4.34 15.17
C HIS A 19 0.08 4.51 16.67
N TRP A 20 -0.25 3.40 17.33
CA TRP A 20 -0.38 3.31 18.77
C TRP A 20 0.42 2.12 19.30
N THR A 21 1.11 2.34 20.41
CA THR A 21 1.86 1.31 21.14
C THR A 21 1.50 1.45 22.61
N ASP A 22 1.08 0.36 23.25
CA ASP A 22 0.69 0.33 24.68
C ASP A 22 -0.32 1.42 25.09
N GLY A 23 -1.22 1.77 24.16
CA GLY A 23 -2.26 2.79 24.36
C GLY A 23 -1.81 4.23 24.10
N GLU A 24 -0.52 4.47 23.83
CA GLU A 24 0.03 5.78 23.51
C GLU A 24 0.18 5.98 22.01
N SER A 25 -0.21 7.15 21.50
CA SER A 25 -0.05 7.49 20.09
C SER A 25 1.36 7.99 19.81
N SER A 26 1.99 7.48 18.74
CA SER A 26 3.27 8.02 18.24
C SER A 26 3.12 9.31 17.43
N GLY A 27 1.88 9.81 17.25
CA GLY A 27 1.55 10.90 16.35
C GLY A 27 1.45 10.48 14.87
N PRO A 28 0.79 11.29 14.03
CA PRO A 28 0.61 10.98 12.62
C PRO A 28 1.93 11.11 11.84
N ILE A 29 2.23 10.14 11.00
CA ILE A 29 3.26 10.21 9.96
C ILE A 29 2.56 10.56 8.65
N ARG A 30 3.03 11.59 7.95
CA ARG A 30 2.47 12.05 6.67
C ARG A 30 3.51 12.00 5.57
N LEU A 31 3.07 11.56 4.39
CA LEU A 31 3.84 11.61 3.15
C LEU A 31 2.96 12.17 2.05
N THR A 32 3.46 13.17 1.34
CA THR A 32 2.87 13.63 0.07
C THR A 32 3.88 13.38 -1.03
N THR A 33 3.47 12.64 -2.05
CA THR A 33 4.34 12.25 -3.17
C THR A 33 3.57 12.28 -4.49
N VAL A 34 4.31 12.29 -5.60
CA VAL A 34 3.75 12.11 -6.94
C VAL A 34 3.89 10.65 -7.33
N GLY A 35 2.85 10.10 -7.93
CA GLY A 35 2.85 8.76 -8.47
C GLY A 35 1.77 8.60 -9.53
N HIS A 36 1.22 7.40 -9.64
CA HIS A 36 0.23 7.07 -10.66
C HIS A 36 -0.99 6.39 -10.07
N LEU A 37 -2.15 6.76 -10.57
CA LEU A 37 -3.41 6.05 -10.40
C LEU A 37 -3.65 5.21 -11.66
N ALA A 38 -3.96 3.93 -11.47
CA ALA A 38 -4.30 3.03 -12.55
C ALA A 38 -5.56 2.21 -12.24
N TYR A 39 -6.30 1.86 -13.30
CA TYR A 39 -7.42 0.93 -13.25
C TYR A 39 -7.24 -0.16 -14.31
N GLU A 40 -7.16 -1.41 -13.87
CA GLU A 40 -7.07 -2.59 -14.73
C GLU A 40 -8.47 -3.18 -14.94
N LYS A 41 -9.12 -2.87 -16.06
CA LYS A 41 -10.53 -3.22 -16.30
C LYS A 41 -10.78 -4.72 -16.32
N SER A 42 -9.82 -5.51 -16.83
CA SER A 42 -9.95 -6.98 -16.88
C SER A 42 -9.95 -7.65 -15.51
N LYS A 43 -9.42 -6.96 -14.48
CA LYS A 43 -9.36 -7.45 -13.10
C LYS A 43 -10.28 -6.67 -12.16
N ASP A 44 -10.96 -5.64 -12.68
CA ASP A 44 -11.74 -4.69 -11.88
C ASP A 44 -10.94 -4.17 -10.67
N THR A 45 -9.67 -3.82 -10.89
CA THR A 45 -8.71 -3.52 -9.82
C THR A 45 -8.16 -2.12 -9.99
N TRP A 46 -8.23 -1.33 -8.92
CA TRP A 46 -7.56 -0.04 -8.85
C TRP A 46 -6.18 -0.19 -8.24
N SER A 47 -5.25 0.68 -8.61
CA SER A 47 -3.97 0.75 -7.93
C SER A 47 -3.37 2.14 -7.91
N VAL A 48 -2.66 2.41 -6.82
CA VAL A 48 -1.86 3.62 -6.63
C VAL A 48 -0.40 3.18 -6.50
N THR A 49 0.48 3.76 -7.32
CA THR A 49 1.90 3.39 -7.33
C THR A 49 2.77 4.64 -7.21
N TYR A 50 3.81 4.59 -6.39
CA TYR A 50 4.79 5.66 -6.27
C TYR A 50 6.18 5.11 -5.97
N ASP A 51 7.20 5.91 -6.25
CA ASP A 51 8.58 5.61 -5.89
C ASP A 51 8.90 6.23 -4.53
N GLU A 52 9.44 5.39 -3.64
CA GLU A 52 9.89 5.81 -2.32
C GLU A 52 11.19 6.64 -2.43
N SER A 53 11.36 7.60 -1.53
CA SER A 53 12.47 8.55 -1.55
C SER A 53 13.43 8.35 -0.38
N ASP A 54 14.57 9.07 -0.40
CA ASP A 54 15.49 9.12 0.74
C ASP A 54 14.81 9.62 2.02
N ALA A 55 13.80 10.49 1.91
CA ALA A 55 13.04 11.00 3.06
C ALA A 55 12.26 9.90 3.80
N THR A 56 11.89 8.83 3.08
CA THR A 56 11.24 7.64 3.66
C THR A 56 12.25 6.58 4.11
N GLY A 57 13.54 6.77 3.83
CA GLY A 57 14.58 5.78 4.06
C GLY A 57 14.51 4.54 3.15
N MET A 58 13.64 4.56 2.13
CA MET A 58 13.37 3.41 1.26
C MET A 58 13.69 3.68 -0.21
N ARG A 59 14.60 4.62 -0.51
CA ARG A 59 15.02 4.93 -1.88
C ARG A 59 15.35 3.66 -2.67
N GLY A 60 14.90 3.62 -3.91
CA GLY A 60 15.03 2.43 -4.77
C GLY A 60 13.91 1.40 -4.57
N THR A 61 12.91 1.72 -3.75
CA THR A 61 11.70 0.92 -3.57
C THR A 61 10.55 1.55 -4.33
N LYS A 62 9.83 0.74 -5.11
CA LYS A 62 8.53 1.11 -5.67
C LYS A 62 7.44 0.53 -4.79
N THR A 63 6.52 1.38 -4.32
CA THR A 63 5.37 0.99 -3.50
C THR A 63 4.11 1.02 -4.35
N ARG A 64 3.31 -0.05 -4.26
CA ARG A 64 2.00 -0.16 -4.92
C ARG A 64 0.94 -0.60 -3.91
N LEU A 65 -0.16 0.14 -3.85
CA LEU A 65 -1.41 -0.33 -3.23
C LEU A 65 -2.36 -0.80 -4.33
N SER A 66 -2.93 -1.98 -4.16
CA SER A 66 -3.89 -2.60 -5.08
C SER A 66 -5.21 -2.80 -4.34
N LEU A 67 -6.30 -2.28 -4.90
CA LEU A 67 -7.64 -2.29 -4.33
C LEU A 67 -8.53 -3.20 -5.18
N PHE A 68 -8.94 -4.33 -4.61
CA PHE A 68 -9.75 -5.34 -5.28
C PHE A 68 -11.24 -5.16 -4.97
N PRO A 69 -12.14 -5.59 -5.87
CA PRO A 69 -13.57 -5.31 -5.74
C PRO A 69 -14.24 -6.05 -4.58
N ASN A 70 -13.59 -7.11 -4.07
CA ASN A 70 -14.04 -7.87 -2.90
C ASN A 70 -13.60 -7.23 -1.55
N GLY A 71 -13.04 -6.02 -1.57
CA GLY A 71 -12.58 -5.31 -0.37
C GLY A 71 -11.19 -5.73 0.13
N ARG A 72 -10.49 -6.62 -0.59
CA ARG A 72 -9.08 -6.94 -0.33
C ARG A 72 -8.19 -5.78 -0.77
N VAL A 73 -7.19 -5.46 0.05
CA VAL A 73 -6.13 -4.51 -0.30
C VAL A 73 -4.77 -5.19 -0.20
N VAL A 74 -3.90 -4.94 -1.18
CA VAL A 74 -2.53 -5.45 -1.16
C VAL A 74 -1.55 -4.29 -1.27
N LEU A 75 -0.65 -4.19 -0.30
CA LEU A 75 0.52 -3.32 -0.34
C LEU A 75 1.71 -4.16 -0.80
N SER A 76 2.31 -3.81 -1.93
CA SER A 76 3.57 -4.41 -2.38
C SER A 76 4.67 -3.36 -2.46
N ARG A 77 5.86 -3.78 -2.05
CA ARG A 77 7.12 -3.05 -2.20
C ARG A 77 8.11 -3.94 -2.93
N THR A 78 8.72 -3.39 -3.96
CA THR A 78 9.71 -4.09 -4.80
C THR A 78 10.93 -3.21 -5.00
N GLY A 79 12.11 -3.83 -5.07
CA GLY A 79 13.39 -3.11 -5.22
C GLY A 79 14.22 -3.24 -3.95
N SER A 80 14.71 -2.12 -3.42
CA SER A 80 15.59 -2.12 -2.24
C SER A 80 14.92 -2.68 -0.98
N VAL A 81 13.61 -2.47 -0.83
CA VAL A 81 12.79 -3.12 0.19
C VAL A 81 11.77 -4.00 -0.49
N GLU A 82 11.80 -5.31 -0.19
CA GLU A 82 10.80 -6.26 -0.64
C GLU A 82 9.77 -6.53 0.46
N MET A 83 8.49 -6.36 0.16
CA MET A 83 7.37 -6.58 1.07
C MET A 83 6.11 -6.89 0.29
N GLU A 84 5.31 -7.82 0.78
CA GLU A 84 3.91 -7.93 0.42
C GLU A 84 3.09 -8.01 1.71
N LEU A 85 2.03 -7.21 1.82
CA LEU A 85 1.07 -7.27 2.90
C LEU A 85 -0.33 -7.30 2.30
N GLU A 86 -1.12 -8.27 2.74
CA GLU A 86 -2.51 -8.45 2.32
C GLU A 86 -3.45 -8.09 3.49
N PHE A 87 -4.37 -7.18 3.23
CA PHE A 87 -5.38 -6.71 4.18
C PHE A 87 -6.75 -7.23 3.76
N ILE A 88 -7.29 -8.15 4.55
CA ILE A 88 -8.63 -8.72 4.40
C ILE A 88 -9.34 -8.59 5.74
N LYS A 89 -10.52 -7.96 5.76
CA LYS A 89 -11.30 -7.75 6.98
C LYS A 89 -11.51 -9.07 7.75
N GLY A 90 -11.13 -9.07 9.02
CA GLY A 90 -11.26 -10.20 9.93
C GLY A 90 -10.18 -11.27 9.79
N ASP A 91 -9.24 -11.10 8.87
CA ASP A 91 -8.17 -12.06 8.60
C ASP A 91 -6.88 -11.67 9.37
N GLN A 92 -6.19 -12.69 9.90
CA GLN A 92 -4.89 -12.56 10.54
C GLN A 92 -3.82 -13.21 9.66
N ARG A 93 -2.96 -12.40 9.07
CA ARG A 93 -1.85 -12.89 8.23
C ARG A 93 -0.55 -12.91 8.99
N VAL A 94 0.09 -14.07 9.00
CA VAL A 94 1.42 -14.26 9.61
C VAL A 94 2.45 -14.09 8.51
N GLU A 95 3.38 -13.18 8.74
CA GLU A 95 4.48 -12.84 7.85
C GLU A 95 5.82 -13.13 8.53
N ALA A 96 6.82 -13.47 7.73
CA ALA A 96 8.19 -13.65 8.18
C ALA A 96 9.10 -12.81 7.31
N LYS A 97 9.92 -11.97 7.94
CA LYS A 97 10.90 -11.14 7.25
C LYS A 97 12.30 -11.38 7.76
N SER A 98 13.21 -11.59 6.82
CA SER A 98 14.63 -11.61 7.11
C SER A 98 15.13 -10.19 7.36
N THR A 99 15.77 -9.98 8.49
CA THR A 99 16.53 -8.76 8.80
C THR A 99 18.01 -9.12 8.87
N PRO A 100 18.94 -8.14 8.86
CA PRO A 100 20.36 -8.38 9.12
C PRO A 100 20.64 -9.09 10.47
N TYR A 101 19.68 -9.05 11.39
CA TYR A 101 19.76 -9.66 12.72
C TYR A 101 19.02 -11.01 12.81
N GLY A 102 18.54 -11.54 11.69
CA GLY A 102 17.78 -12.79 11.61
C GLY A 102 16.31 -12.61 11.24
N PRO A 103 15.55 -13.72 11.16
CA PRO A 103 14.16 -13.68 10.78
C PRO A 103 13.29 -13.12 11.91
N VAL A 104 12.50 -12.11 11.60
CA VAL A 104 11.44 -11.57 12.44
C VAL A 104 10.12 -12.12 11.92
N ARG A 105 9.32 -12.71 12.80
CA ARG A 105 7.93 -13.09 12.51
C ARG A 105 7.00 -12.06 13.13
N PHE A 106 6.02 -11.63 12.36
CA PHE A 106 4.95 -10.78 12.85
C PHE A 106 3.63 -11.22 12.24
N SER A 107 2.53 -10.74 12.78
CA SER A 107 1.21 -10.96 12.18
C SER A 107 0.44 -9.66 12.07
N VAL A 108 -0.35 -9.53 11.02
CA VAL A 108 -1.23 -8.40 10.78
C VAL A 108 -2.67 -8.90 10.88
N LEU A 109 -3.42 -8.40 11.87
CA LEU A 109 -4.86 -8.59 11.97
C LEU A 109 -5.56 -7.37 11.38
N THR A 110 -6.31 -7.56 10.30
CA THR A 110 -7.02 -6.46 9.64
C THR A 110 -8.42 -6.32 10.21
N HIS A 111 -8.65 -5.29 11.02
CA HIS A 111 -9.98 -5.03 11.58
C HIS A 111 -10.99 -4.53 10.55
N GLU A 112 -10.54 -3.65 9.65
CA GLU A 112 -11.42 -3.00 8.68
C GLU A 112 -10.63 -2.48 7.47
N VAL A 113 -11.31 -2.47 6.32
CA VAL A 113 -10.89 -1.77 5.10
C VAL A 113 -12.08 -0.97 4.61
N LYS A 114 -11.89 0.33 4.41
CA LYS A 114 -12.89 1.27 3.89
C LYS A 114 -12.20 2.21 2.92
N GLY A 115 -12.90 2.54 1.85
CA GLY A 115 -12.42 3.49 0.86
C GLY A 115 -13.36 3.59 -0.33
N LYS A 116 -13.16 4.62 -1.14
CA LYS A 116 -13.87 4.82 -2.40
C LYS A 116 -12.91 5.42 -3.41
N ILE A 117 -12.87 4.84 -4.60
CA ILE A 117 -11.98 5.30 -5.66
C ILE A 117 -12.70 5.30 -7.01
N ASN A 118 -12.35 6.28 -7.83
CA ASN A 118 -12.79 6.40 -9.21
C ASN A 118 -11.71 7.08 -10.06
N GLU A 119 -12.04 7.35 -11.32
CA GLU A 119 -11.12 7.95 -12.29
C GLU A 119 -10.60 9.33 -11.89
N LYS A 120 -11.26 10.05 -10.97
CA LYS A 120 -10.83 11.36 -10.46
C LYS A 120 -9.93 11.27 -9.22
N GLY A 121 -9.90 10.13 -8.54
CA GLY A 121 -9.17 9.93 -7.29
C GLY A 121 -10.00 9.14 -6.27
N GLY A 122 -9.54 9.13 -5.03
CA GLY A 122 -10.21 8.42 -3.95
C GLY A 122 -9.54 8.61 -2.59
N GLU A 123 -10.14 7.98 -1.59
CA GLU A 123 -9.64 7.83 -0.22
C GLU A 123 -9.67 6.35 0.19
#